data_AF-A0A841H6K9-F1
#
_entry.id   AF-A0A841H6K9-F1
#
_cell.length_a   1.000
_cell.length_b   1.000
_cell.length_c   1.000
_cell.angle_alpha   90.00
_cell.angle_beta   90.00
_cell.angle_gamma   90.00
#
_symmetry.space_group_name_H-M   'P 1'
#
loop_
_entity.id
_entity.type
_entity.pdbx_description
1 polymer ?
#
loop_
_entity_poly.entity_id
_entity_poly.type
_entity_poly.pdbx_seq_one_letter_code
_entity_poly.pdbx_strand_id
1 'polypeptide(L)'
;MQLLESARRVAARAALFGTLALGAVVAHAPSASAQFPMFTEEVSNHRLTMEGLEKFVTATRNLDALEDESINMENRFEVSENEMPDIGMIASAFESEPLIRDAIGKAGLSSREYVTFLFSMVQTMFTATMVEMGGESAFAQMEAGVLKDNVAFFREHKDEIQRLASELESLADAHGDHDGDDDSN
;
A
#
# COMPACT_ATOMS: atom_id res chain seq x y z
N MET A 1 -23.62 -37.55 -8.09
CA MET A 1 -22.39 -38.29 -8.48
C MET A 1 -21.32 -37.35 -9.06
N GLN A 2 -21.19 -36.12 -8.58
CA GLN A 2 -20.15 -35.15 -8.98
C GLN A 2 -19.31 -34.63 -7.78
N LEU A 3 -19.64 -35.07 -6.56
CA LEU A 3 -18.94 -34.69 -5.32
C LEU A 3 -17.75 -35.60 -4.95
N LEU A 4 -17.44 -36.60 -5.78
CA LEU A 4 -16.38 -37.59 -5.55
C LEU A 4 -15.15 -37.43 -6.47
N GLU A 5 -15.19 -36.50 -7.43
CA GLU A 5 -14.06 -36.24 -8.34
C GLU A 5 -13.15 -35.08 -7.90
N SER A 6 -13.64 -34.16 -7.08
CA SER A 6 -12.86 -33.04 -6.54
C SER A 6 -11.85 -33.46 -5.45
N ALA A 7 -12.03 -34.62 -4.82
CA ALA A 7 -11.13 -35.13 -3.79
C ALA A 7 -9.87 -35.85 -4.33
N ARG A 8 -9.78 -36.11 -5.64
CA ARG A 8 -8.68 -36.88 -6.24
C ARG A 8 -7.50 -36.06 -6.75
N ARG A 9 -7.60 -34.73 -6.76
CA ARG A 9 -6.49 -33.85 -7.20
C ARG A 9 -5.51 -33.45 -6.09
N VAL A 10 -5.75 -33.88 -4.85
CA VAL A 10 -4.94 -33.50 -3.67
C VAL A 10 -3.83 -34.52 -3.35
N ALA A 11 -3.78 -35.69 -4.01
CA ALA A 11 -2.97 -36.82 -3.52
C ALA A 11 -1.77 -37.26 -4.39
N ALA A 12 -1.25 -36.45 -5.32
CA ALA A 12 -0.22 -36.94 -6.26
C ALA A 12 0.87 -35.93 -6.65
N ARG A 13 1.51 -35.27 -5.66
CA ARG A 13 2.87 -34.68 -5.84
C ARG A 13 3.74 -34.81 -4.57
N ALA A 14 3.58 -35.92 -3.86
CA ALA A 14 4.50 -36.33 -2.80
C ALA A 14 5.45 -37.40 -3.36
N ALA A 15 6.65 -36.98 -3.79
CA ALA A 15 7.88 -37.78 -3.78
C ALA A 15 8.95 -37.09 -4.65
N LEU A 16 9.87 -36.38 -4.01
CA LEU A 16 11.31 -36.51 -4.32
C LEU A 16 12.13 -35.80 -3.23
N PHE A 17 12.32 -36.47 -2.10
CA PHE A 17 13.38 -36.13 -1.14
C PHE A 17 14.69 -36.70 -1.67
N GLY A 18 15.40 -35.89 -2.47
CA GLY A 18 16.76 -36.16 -2.93
C GLY A 18 17.76 -35.35 -2.10
N THR A 19 18.52 -36.06 -1.26
CA THR A 19 19.92 -35.82 -0.88
C THR A 19 20.34 -34.34 -0.64
N LEU A 20 20.27 -33.88 0.61
CA LEU A 20 20.99 -32.66 1.04
C LEU A 20 22.50 -32.94 1.12
N ALA A 21 23.25 -32.39 0.17
CA ALA A 21 24.65 -32.06 0.38
C ALA A 21 24.71 -30.85 1.32
N LEU A 22 25.41 -30.97 2.45
CA LEU A 22 25.80 -29.81 3.27
C LEU A 22 26.85 -28.98 2.51
N GLY A 23 26.40 -28.22 1.52
CA GLY A 23 27.10 -27.04 1.06
C GLY A 23 26.65 -25.89 1.93
N ALA A 24 27.57 -25.24 2.64
CA ALA A 24 27.30 -23.98 3.33
C ALA A 24 27.01 -22.89 2.28
N VAL A 25 25.78 -22.86 1.79
CA VAL A 25 25.25 -21.70 1.08
C VAL A 25 24.99 -20.67 2.17
N VAL A 26 25.80 -19.62 2.21
CA VAL A 26 25.46 -18.40 2.94
C VAL A 26 24.16 -17.89 2.29
N ALA A 27 23.04 -18.30 2.87
CA ALA A 27 21.72 -17.82 2.49
C ALA A 27 21.75 -16.31 2.70
N HIS A 28 21.92 -15.56 1.62
CA HIS A 28 21.59 -14.15 1.59
C HIS A 28 20.09 -14.13 1.77
N ALA A 29 19.64 -13.96 3.01
CA ALA A 29 18.26 -13.58 3.25
C ALA A 29 18.03 -12.33 2.40
N PRO A 30 17.10 -12.35 1.44
CA PRO A 30 16.78 -11.14 0.70
C PRO A 30 16.41 -10.08 1.74
N SER A 31 17.11 -8.95 1.70
CA SER A 31 16.82 -7.80 2.55
C SER A 31 15.32 -7.51 2.49
N ALA A 32 14.72 -7.09 3.59
CA ALA A 32 13.31 -6.74 3.67
C ALA A 32 12.92 -5.67 2.64
N SER A 33 13.88 -4.82 2.23
CA SER A 33 13.75 -3.88 1.11
C SER A 33 13.52 -4.54 -0.26
N ALA A 34 13.99 -5.77 -0.47
CA ALA A 34 13.70 -6.55 -1.67
C ALA A 34 12.30 -7.21 -1.64
N GLN A 35 11.69 -7.33 -0.46
CA GLN A 35 10.34 -7.89 -0.32
C GLN A 35 9.25 -6.85 -0.62
N PHE A 36 9.54 -5.58 -0.41
CA PHE A 36 8.64 -4.47 -0.67
C PHE A 36 9.38 -3.40 -1.50
N PRO A 37 9.45 -3.55 -2.84
CA PRO A 37 10.19 -2.62 -3.70
C PRO A 37 9.71 -1.17 -3.61
N MET A 38 8.47 -0.95 -3.14
CA MET A 38 7.92 0.38 -2.83
C MET A 38 8.55 1.05 -1.59
N PHE A 39 9.25 0.33 -0.71
CA PHE A 39 9.96 0.89 0.44
C PHE A 39 11.38 1.32 0.04
N THR A 40 11.43 2.29 -0.85
CA THR A 40 12.67 2.89 -1.32
C THR A 40 13.35 3.72 -0.21
N GLU A 41 14.59 4.15 -0.47
CA GLU A 41 15.29 5.11 0.40
C GLU A 41 14.51 6.43 0.56
N GLU A 42 13.74 6.83 -0.44
CA GLU A 42 12.91 8.03 -0.40
C GLU A 42 11.81 7.92 0.66
N VAL A 43 11.05 6.82 0.68
CA VAL A 43 10.01 6.56 1.70
C VAL A 43 10.63 6.44 3.08
N SER A 44 11.73 5.69 3.15
CA SER A 44 12.46 5.42 4.39
C SER A 44 13.00 6.70 5.05
N ASN A 45 13.24 7.76 4.28
CA ASN A 45 13.73 9.04 4.81
C ASN A 45 12.65 10.13 4.89
N HIS A 46 11.42 9.85 4.42
CA HIS A 46 10.35 10.82 4.43
C HIS A 46 9.74 10.94 5.84
N ARG A 47 9.76 12.15 6.40
CA ARG A 47 9.23 12.43 7.75
C ARG A 47 7.75 12.77 7.67
N LEU A 48 6.92 12.01 8.39
CA LEU A 48 5.51 12.33 8.57
C LEU A 48 5.35 13.54 9.51
N THR A 49 4.42 14.42 9.15
CA THR A 49 4.11 15.65 9.90
C THR A 49 2.60 15.91 9.83
N MET A 50 2.07 16.71 10.75
CA MET A 50 0.65 17.12 10.71
C MET A 50 0.33 17.96 9.48
N GLU A 51 1.21 18.88 9.09
CA GLU A 51 1.04 19.65 7.84
C GLU A 51 0.99 18.73 6.62
N GLY A 52 1.87 17.73 6.56
CA GLY A 52 1.85 16.73 5.49
C GLY A 52 0.55 15.93 5.47
N LEU A 53 0.05 15.51 6.63
CA LEU A 53 -1.21 14.78 6.78
C LEU A 53 -2.40 15.62 6.31
N GLU A 54 -2.48 16.88 6.71
CA GLU A 54 -3.56 17.79 6.29
C GLU A 54 -3.59 17.99 4.78
N LYS A 55 -2.42 18.18 4.16
CA LYS A 55 -2.30 18.28 2.70
C LYS A 55 -2.66 16.97 2.01
N PHE A 56 -2.20 15.84 2.54
CA PHE A 56 -2.52 14.52 2.00
C PHE A 56 -4.03 14.27 2.00
N VAL A 57 -4.72 14.48 3.13
CA VAL A 57 -6.18 14.35 3.24
C VAL A 57 -6.90 15.28 2.25
N THR A 58 -6.45 16.54 2.16
CA THR A 58 -7.04 17.51 1.23
C THR A 58 -6.87 17.05 -0.22
N ALA A 59 -5.71 16.51 -0.58
CA ALA A 59 -5.47 15.94 -1.90
C ALA A 59 -6.37 14.72 -2.16
N THR A 60 -6.52 13.81 -1.20
CA THR A 60 -7.39 12.63 -1.34
C THR A 60 -8.85 13.03 -1.54
N ARG A 61 -9.37 14.01 -0.78
CA ARG A 61 -10.73 14.53 -1.00
C ARG A 61 -10.90 15.20 -2.37
N ASN A 62 -9.87 15.91 -2.85
CA ASN A 62 -9.91 16.49 -4.20
C ASN A 62 -9.90 15.42 -5.29
N LEU A 63 -9.23 14.28 -5.06
CA LEU A 63 -9.19 13.15 -5.98
C LEU A 63 -10.52 12.38 -6.01
N ASP A 64 -11.10 12.13 -4.83
CA ASP A 64 -12.42 11.52 -4.65
C ASP A 64 -13.51 12.29 -5.44
N ALA A 65 -13.50 13.62 -5.33
CA ALA A 65 -14.40 14.48 -6.11
C ALA A 65 -14.23 14.41 -7.64
N LEU A 66 -13.17 13.78 -8.16
CA LEU A 66 -13.00 13.52 -9.60
C LEU A 66 -13.56 12.17 -10.04
N GLU A 67 -13.76 11.21 -9.14
CA GLU A 67 -14.29 9.88 -9.51
C GLU A 67 -15.74 9.96 -10.00
N ASP A 68 -16.51 10.94 -9.49
CA ASP A 68 -17.81 11.33 -10.03
C ASP A 68 -17.77 11.77 -11.51
N GLU A 69 -16.59 12.15 -12.03
CA GLU A 69 -16.42 12.74 -13.36
C GLU A 69 -15.82 11.79 -14.42
N SER A 70 -15.93 10.46 -14.27
CA SER A 70 -15.56 9.43 -15.28
C SER A 70 -14.08 9.02 -15.38
N ILE A 71 -13.25 9.31 -14.37
CA ILE A 71 -11.87 8.81 -14.34
C ILE A 71 -11.86 7.37 -13.80
N ASN A 72 -11.92 6.38 -14.69
CA ASN A 72 -11.64 4.99 -14.30
C ASN A 72 -10.14 4.83 -14.06
N MET A 73 -9.68 5.03 -12.82
CA MET A 73 -8.27 4.86 -12.46
C MET A 73 -7.80 3.41 -12.63
N GLU A 74 -8.67 2.43 -12.35
CA GLU A 74 -8.39 0.99 -12.47
C GLU A 74 -7.85 0.60 -13.86
N ASN A 75 -8.46 1.12 -14.92
CA ASN A 75 -8.04 0.85 -16.30
C ASN A 75 -6.76 1.59 -16.72
N ARG A 76 -6.32 2.57 -15.94
CA ARG A 76 -5.17 3.43 -16.30
C ARG A 76 -3.89 2.99 -15.62
N PHE A 77 -4.01 2.31 -14.49
CA PHE A 77 -2.91 1.62 -13.83
C PHE A 77 -2.97 0.14 -14.21
N GLU A 78 -2.66 -0.19 -15.47
CA GLU A 78 -2.32 -1.57 -15.87
C GLU A 78 -0.97 -1.96 -15.23
N VAL A 79 -0.98 -2.14 -13.92
CA VAL A 79 0.15 -2.68 -13.18
C VAL A 79 0.10 -4.18 -13.42
N SER A 80 1.12 -4.70 -14.10
CA SER A 80 1.32 -6.14 -14.25
C SER A 80 1.22 -6.79 -12.87
N GLU A 81 0.36 -7.82 -12.73
CA GLU A 81 0.17 -8.53 -11.46
C GLU A 81 1.47 -9.10 -10.87
N ASN A 82 2.53 -9.20 -11.69
CA ASN A 82 3.83 -9.72 -11.32
C ASN A 82 4.87 -8.65 -10.95
N GLU A 83 4.53 -7.36 -11.06
CA GLU A 83 5.46 -6.26 -10.83
C GLU A 83 4.86 -5.25 -9.85
N MET A 84 5.43 -5.19 -8.65
CA MET A 84 5.03 -4.16 -7.70
C MET A 84 5.49 -2.79 -8.23
N PRO A 85 4.58 -1.81 -8.33
CA PRO A 85 4.86 -0.56 -8.98
C PRO A 85 5.83 0.29 -8.16
N ASP A 86 6.87 0.81 -8.82
CA ASP A 86 7.79 1.78 -8.22
C ASP A 86 7.11 3.14 -7.98
N ILE A 87 7.54 3.85 -6.96
CA ILE A 87 6.99 5.17 -6.59
C ILE A 87 7.12 6.18 -7.73
N GLY A 88 8.27 6.18 -8.41
CA GLY A 88 8.50 7.07 -9.55
C GLY A 88 7.53 6.78 -10.69
N MET A 89 7.18 5.51 -10.90
CA MET A 89 6.20 5.11 -11.91
C MET A 89 4.79 5.59 -11.56
N ILE A 90 4.34 5.38 -10.31
CA ILE A 90 3.02 5.84 -9.86
C ILE A 90 2.92 7.36 -9.91
N ALA A 91 3.93 8.06 -9.38
CA ALA A 91 3.97 9.51 -9.39
C ALA A 91 3.96 10.07 -10.82
N SER A 92 4.67 9.44 -11.76
CA SER A 92 4.68 9.84 -13.18
C SER A 92 3.33 9.62 -13.84
N ALA A 93 2.64 8.52 -13.50
CA ALA A 93 1.30 8.27 -14.00
C ALA A 93 0.29 9.31 -13.47
N PHE A 94 0.36 9.66 -12.17
CA PHE A 94 -0.43 10.75 -11.60
C PHE A 94 -0.15 12.09 -12.28
N GLU A 95 1.13 12.37 -12.54
CA GLU A 95 1.57 13.61 -13.20
C GLU A 95 1.10 13.70 -14.67
N SER A 96 0.96 12.55 -15.33
CA SER A 96 0.51 12.47 -16.72
C SER A 96 -0.97 12.80 -16.92
N GLU A 97 -1.74 12.81 -15.82
CA GLU A 97 -3.17 13.09 -15.83
C GLU A 97 -3.47 14.50 -15.28
N PRO A 98 -3.80 15.48 -16.13
CA PRO A 98 -3.94 16.88 -15.70
C PRO A 98 -4.95 17.07 -14.57
N LEU A 99 -6.07 16.34 -14.57
CA LEU A 99 -7.09 16.45 -13.53
C LEU A 99 -6.56 15.96 -12.17
N ILE A 100 -5.89 14.81 -12.15
CA ILE A 100 -5.26 14.24 -10.94
C ILE A 100 -4.16 15.17 -10.42
N ARG A 101 -3.24 15.57 -11.29
CA ARG A 101 -2.16 16.51 -10.94
C ARG A 101 -2.70 17.80 -10.35
N ASP A 102 -3.72 18.40 -10.99
CA ASP A 102 -4.29 19.66 -10.52
C ASP A 102 -5.05 19.49 -9.20
N ALA A 103 -5.73 18.36 -8.98
CA ALA A 103 -6.39 18.03 -7.70
C ALA A 103 -5.39 17.89 -6.55
N ILE A 104 -4.28 17.20 -6.77
CA ILE A 104 -3.19 17.08 -5.79
C ILE A 104 -2.52 18.45 -5.58
N GLY A 105 -2.27 19.19 -6.66
CA GLY A 105 -1.66 20.53 -6.64
C GLY A 105 -2.45 21.56 -5.85
N LYS A 106 -3.79 21.50 -5.89
CA LYS A 106 -4.67 22.37 -5.07
C LYS A 106 -4.45 22.20 -3.56
N ALA A 107 -3.98 21.03 -3.12
CA ALA A 107 -3.61 20.77 -1.73
C ALA A 107 -2.18 21.23 -1.38
N GLY A 108 -1.43 21.76 -2.36
CA GLY A 108 -0.05 22.19 -2.18
C GLY A 108 0.96 21.05 -2.13
N LEU A 109 0.65 19.91 -2.77
CA LEU A 109 1.56 18.78 -2.99
C LEU A 109 1.85 18.61 -4.48
N SER A 110 3.04 18.10 -4.80
CA SER A 110 3.29 17.45 -6.08
C SER A 110 2.80 15.99 -6.07
N SER A 111 2.60 15.40 -7.24
CA SER A 111 2.25 13.98 -7.40
C SER A 111 3.24 13.06 -6.68
N ARG A 112 4.55 13.37 -6.78
CA ARG A 112 5.60 12.61 -6.09
C ARG A 112 5.52 12.74 -4.57
N GLU A 113 5.31 13.95 -4.03
CA GLU A 113 5.15 14.13 -2.58
C GLU A 113 3.91 13.41 -2.04
N TYR A 114 2.80 13.42 -2.78
CA TYR A 114 1.58 12.68 -2.41
C TYR A 114 1.85 11.17 -2.31
N VAL A 115 2.45 10.60 -3.36
CA VAL A 115 2.74 9.15 -3.43
C VAL A 115 3.78 8.75 -2.37
N THR A 116 4.83 9.54 -2.18
CA THR A 116 5.83 9.28 -1.13
C THR A 116 5.21 9.36 0.27
N PHE A 117 4.34 10.34 0.54
CA PHE A 117 3.62 10.44 1.80
C PHE A 117 2.71 9.22 2.04
N LEU A 118 1.95 8.81 1.03
CA LEU A 118 1.08 7.63 1.07
C LEU A 118 1.86 6.38 1.48
N PHE A 119 2.95 6.07 0.78
CA PHE A 119 3.74 4.87 1.09
C PHE A 119 4.48 4.97 2.42
N SER A 120 4.89 6.17 2.82
CA SER A 120 5.49 6.40 4.14
C SER A 120 4.51 6.12 5.26
N MET A 121 3.26 6.56 5.10
CA MET A 121 2.18 6.27 6.05
C MET A 121 1.90 4.77 6.14
N VAL A 122 1.80 4.08 4.99
CA VAL A 122 1.58 2.63 4.91
C VAL A 122 2.71 1.85 5.60
N GLN A 123 3.97 2.14 5.27
CA GLN A 123 5.14 1.51 5.90
C GLN A 123 5.14 1.75 7.43
N THR A 124 4.80 2.95 7.85
CA THR A 124 4.73 3.35 9.26
C THR A 124 3.62 2.60 10.00
N MET A 125 2.44 2.48 9.41
CA MET A 125 1.30 1.74 9.99
C MET A 125 1.62 0.25 10.18
N PHE A 126 2.21 -0.39 9.15
CA PHE A 126 2.66 -1.78 9.26
C PHE A 126 3.69 -1.94 10.39
N THR A 127 4.64 -1.02 10.45
CA THR A 127 5.68 -1.04 11.50
C THR A 127 5.09 -0.84 12.89
N ALA A 128 4.23 0.16 13.07
CA ALA A 128 3.58 0.43 14.34
C ALA A 128 2.82 -0.80 14.86
N THR A 129 2.08 -1.47 13.97
CA THR A 129 1.36 -2.72 14.26
C THR A 129 2.31 -3.85 14.66
N MET A 130 3.41 -4.07 13.94
CA MET A 130 4.39 -5.10 14.30
C MET A 130 5.01 -4.86 15.67
N VAL A 131 5.33 -3.61 16.00
CA VAL A 131 5.87 -3.27 17.32
C VAL A 131 4.82 -3.41 18.41
N GLU A 132 3.55 -3.08 18.14
CA GLU A 132 2.45 -3.33 19.09
C GLU A 132 2.33 -4.84 19.41
N MET A 133 2.52 -5.72 18.41
CA MET A 133 2.42 -7.17 18.59
C MET A 133 3.66 -7.82 19.22
N GLY A 134 4.87 -7.37 18.84
CA GLY A 134 6.14 -8.01 19.21
C GLY A 134 7.02 -7.22 20.18
N GLY A 135 6.62 -6.00 20.54
CA GLY A 135 7.42 -5.10 21.37
C GLY A 135 8.66 -4.53 20.67
N GLU A 136 9.57 -3.94 21.45
CA GLU A 136 10.80 -3.30 20.95
C GLU A 136 11.74 -4.25 20.19
N SER A 137 11.68 -5.55 20.49
CA SER A 137 12.48 -6.56 19.79
C SER A 137 12.03 -6.75 18.34
N ALA A 138 10.74 -6.50 18.03
CA ALA A 138 10.26 -6.49 16.65
C ALA A 138 10.86 -5.31 15.89
N PHE A 139 10.89 -4.12 16.49
CA PHE A 139 11.52 -2.95 15.87
C PHE A 139 13.02 -3.18 15.59
N ALA A 140 13.74 -3.79 16.53
CA ALA A 140 15.16 -4.09 16.36
C ALA A 140 15.46 -5.11 15.25
N GLN A 141 14.47 -5.93 14.88
CA GLN A 141 14.57 -6.90 13.78
C GLN A 141 14.17 -6.30 12.43
N MET A 142 13.51 -5.15 12.41
CA MET A 142 13.19 -4.45 11.18
C MET A 142 14.47 -3.83 10.65
N GLU A 143 14.83 -4.18 9.41
CA GLU A 143 16.02 -3.64 8.76
C GLU A 143 15.98 -2.10 8.73
N ALA A 144 17.17 -1.49 8.72
CA ALA A 144 17.33 -0.04 8.69
C ALA A 144 16.53 0.57 7.51
N GLY A 145 15.49 1.34 7.82
CA GLY A 145 14.67 2.00 6.82
C GLY A 145 13.48 2.75 7.41
N VAL A 146 12.83 2.23 8.44
CA VAL A 146 11.70 2.94 9.05
C VAL A 146 12.17 3.98 10.07
N LEU A 147 11.77 5.23 9.89
CA LEU A 147 12.01 6.29 10.87
C LEU A 147 11.21 6.00 12.15
N LYS A 148 11.92 5.83 13.27
CA LYS A 148 11.31 5.77 14.61
C LYS A 148 10.37 6.93 14.87
N ASP A 149 10.74 8.11 14.38
CA ASP A 149 9.95 9.33 14.50
C ASP A 149 8.60 9.21 13.79
N ASN A 150 8.51 8.53 12.65
CA ASN A 150 7.24 8.30 11.96
C ASN A 150 6.34 7.35 12.77
N VAL A 151 6.92 6.29 13.35
CA VAL A 151 6.17 5.36 14.20
C VAL A 151 5.66 6.06 15.46
N ALA A 152 6.47 6.94 16.06
CA ALA A 152 6.06 7.78 17.17
C ALA A 152 4.92 8.72 16.76
N PHE A 153 5.06 9.42 15.62
CA PHE A 153 4.03 10.28 15.05
C PHE A 153 2.71 9.53 14.84
N PHE A 154 2.74 8.35 14.20
CA PHE A 154 1.54 7.55 13.96
C PHE A 154 0.85 7.14 15.27
N ARG A 155 1.62 6.77 16.30
CA ARG A 155 1.07 6.41 17.62
C ARG A 155 0.44 7.60 18.32
N GLU A 156 1.09 8.77 18.26
CA GLU A 156 0.60 10.01 18.86
C GLU A 156 -0.69 10.50 18.21
N HIS A 157 -0.82 10.30 16.89
CA HIS A 157 -1.96 10.78 16.10
C HIS A 157 -2.90 9.66 15.63
N LYS A 158 -2.87 8.49 16.27
CA LYS A 158 -3.62 7.29 15.84
C LYS A 158 -5.10 7.55 15.68
N ASP A 159 -5.71 8.21 16.66
CA ASP A 159 -7.16 8.49 16.67
C ASP A 159 -7.55 9.43 15.51
N GLU A 160 -6.72 10.44 15.23
CA GLU A 160 -6.96 11.38 14.13
C GLU A 160 -6.79 10.70 12.77
N ILE A 161 -5.74 9.89 12.61
CA ILE A 161 -5.51 9.10 11.39
C ILE A 161 -6.67 8.11 11.16
N GLN A 162 -7.16 7.44 12.21
CA GLN A 162 -8.31 6.54 12.13
C GLN A 162 -9.58 7.27 11.75
N ARG A 163 -9.85 8.42 12.36
CA ARG A 163 -11.00 9.26 12.02
C ARG A 163 -10.98 9.66 10.54
N LEU A 164 -9.82 10.07 10.03
CA LEU A 164 -9.62 10.43 8.63
C LEU A 164 -9.78 9.21 7.70
N ALA A 165 -9.26 8.05 8.08
CA ALA A 165 -9.42 6.83 7.31
C ALA A 165 -10.90 6.42 7.17
N SER A 166 -11.67 6.47 8.26
CA SER A 166 -13.12 6.19 8.23
C SER A 166 -13.90 7.23 7.41
N GLU A 167 -13.46 8.49 7.43
CA GLU A 167 -14.05 9.53 6.59
C GLU A 167 -13.85 9.21 5.10
N LEU A 168 -12.65 8.80 4.71
CA LEU A 168 -12.32 8.43 3.33
C LEU A 168 -13.05 7.14 2.89
N GLU A 169 -13.15 6.14 3.75
CA GLU A 169 -13.93 4.91 3.49
C GLU A 169 -15.40 5.22 3.24
N SER A 170 -16.00 6.11 4.05
CA SER A 170 -17.38 6.54 3.86
C SER A 170 -17.61 7.31 2.55
N LEU A 171 -16.60 8.00 2.03
CA LEU A 171 -16.69 8.63 0.71
C LEU A 171 -16.71 7.56 -0.39
N ALA A 172 -15.77 6.61 -0.33
CA ALA A 172 -15.70 5.50 -1.30
C ALA A 172 -16.98 4.65 -1.34
N ASP A 173 -17.55 4.31 -0.18
CA ASP A 173 -18.79 3.54 -0.09
C ASP A 173 -19.99 4.28 -0.70
N ALA A 174 -20.03 5.62 -0.59
CA ALA A 174 -21.11 6.41 -1.17
C ALA A 174 -21.14 6.35 -2.71
N HIS A 175 -20.03 6.01 -3.35
CA HIS A 175 -19.92 5.84 -4.80
C HIS A 175 -20.18 4.39 -5.26
N GLY A 176 -20.05 3.38 -4.39
CA GLY A 176 -20.14 1.96 -4.73
C GLY A 176 -21.54 1.36 -4.86
N ASP A 177 -22.59 2.05 -4.39
CA ASP A 177 -23.96 1.51 -4.36
C ASP A 177 -24.73 1.62 -5.70
N HIS A 178 -24.10 2.05 -6.81
CA HIS A 178 -24.82 2.32 -8.06
C HIS A 178 -24.88 1.17 -9.09
N ASP A 179 -24.07 0.12 -8.96
CA ASP A 179 -23.88 -0.87 -10.05
C ASP A 179 -24.61 -2.22 -9.86
N GLY A 180 -25.50 -2.34 -8.86
CA GLY A 180 -25.98 -3.65 -8.38
C GLY A 180 -27.30 -4.22 -8.91
N ASP A 181 -28.22 -3.42 -9.46
CA ASP A 181 -29.64 -3.84 -9.53
C ASP A 181 -30.31 -3.88 -10.93
N ASP A 182 -29.60 -3.63 -12.04
CA ASP A 182 -30.25 -3.56 -13.38
C ASP A 182 -30.17 -4.84 -14.24
N ASP A 183 -30.03 -6.02 -13.61
CA ASP A 183 -30.07 -7.32 -14.30
C ASP A 183 -31.35 -8.12 -13.95
N SER A 184 -32.52 -7.52 -14.23
CA SER A 184 -33.81 -8.21 -14.16
C SER A 184 -34.74 -7.81 -15.31
N ASN A 185 -34.48 -8.29 -16.53
CA ASN A 185 -35.54 -8.62 -17.50
C ASN A 185 -35.11 -9.61 -18.59
#